data_AF-A0A972TJW2-F1
#
_entry.id   AF-A0A972TJW2-F1
#
_cell.length_a   1.000
_cell.length_b   1.000
_cell.length_c   1.000
_cell.angle_alpha   90.00
_cell.angle_beta   90.00
_cell.angle_gamma   90.00
#
_symmetry.space_group_name_H-M   'P 1'
#
loop_
_entity.id
_entity.type
_entity.pdbx_description
1 polymer ?
#
loop_
_entity_poly.entity_id
_entity_poly.type
_entity_poly.pdbx_seq_one_letter_code
_entity_poly.pdbx_strand_id
1 'polypeptide(L)'
;MIHSVELFHDYIRDGRIKIKEKIKEPTTVQDPCNVVRSGGLAEKNQRLAEYLSEDFRPMKYQGNYNYCCAGGGGAMPIGGEMKKHRLKGGKVKAEQIRETGAKIVFVPCHNCIDQIRDLSKEYDLGIKAIHFKEAIAEHMVIPEEMIPKDDEE
;
A
#
# COMPACT_ATOMS: atom_id res chain seq x y z
N MET A 1 14.20 -15.95 -2.91
CA MET A 1 13.90 -14.70 -2.18
C MET A 1 12.39 -14.51 -2.22
N ILE A 2 11.73 -14.26 -1.09
CA ILE A 2 10.27 -14.11 -1.01
C ILE A 2 9.96 -12.64 -0.71
N HIS A 3 9.03 -12.05 -1.44
CA HIS A 3 8.58 -10.67 -1.17
C HIS A 3 7.51 -10.65 -0.07
N SER A 4 7.48 -9.60 0.75
CA SER A 4 6.54 -9.50 1.88
C SER A 4 5.07 -9.62 1.48
N VAL A 5 4.67 -9.04 0.34
CA VAL A 5 3.32 -9.17 -0.24
C VAL A 5 2.93 -10.63 -0.45
N GLU A 6 3.83 -11.42 -1.03
CA GLU A 6 3.60 -12.85 -1.24
C GLU A 6 3.46 -13.59 0.08
N LEU A 7 4.35 -13.30 1.03
CA LEU A 7 4.32 -13.91 2.35
C LEU A 7 3.00 -13.62 3.10
N PHE A 8 2.60 -12.34 3.17
CA PHE A 8 1.38 -11.92 3.86
C PHE A 8 0.13 -12.47 3.19
N HIS A 9 0.08 -12.46 1.85
CA HIS A 9 -1.00 -13.09 1.09
C HIS A 9 -1.16 -14.56 1.46
N ASP A 10 -0.06 -15.32 1.41
CA ASP A 10 -0.11 -16.76 1.65
C ASP A 10 -0.45 -17.06 3.12
N TYR A 11 0.03 -16.26 4.08
CA TYR A 11 -0.29 -16.45 5.51
C TYR A 11 -1.76 -16.19 5.84
N ILE A 12 -2.38 -15.18 5.21
CA ILE A 12 -3.80 -14.91 5.39
C ILE A 12 -4.63 -15.98 4.68
N ARG A 13 -4.28 -16.35 3.44
CA ARG A 13 -4.96 -17.42 2.69
C ARG A 13 -4.94 -18.74 3.45
N ASP A 14 -3.79 -19.09 4.03
CA ASP A 14 -3.60 -20.36 4.75
C ASP A 14 -4.13 -20.31 6.20
N GLY A 15 -4.75 -19.19 6.62
CA GLY A 15 -5.35 -19.03 7.95
C GLY A 15 -4.34 -18.90 9.10
N ARG A 16 -3.06 -18.72 8.78
CA ARG A 16 -1.97 -18.51 9.76
C ARG A 16 -2.07 -17.13 10.40
N ILE A 17 -2.47 -16.13 9.62
CA ILE A 17 -2.91 -14.82 10.11
C ILE A 17 -4.41 -14.73 9.93
N LYS A 18 -5.13 -14.46 11.01
CA LYS A 18 -6.57 -14.25 10.99
C LYS A 18 -6.86 -12.76 11.18
N ILE A 19 -7.63 -12.19 10.26
CA ILE A 19 -8.06 -10.78 10.35
C ILE A 19 -9.30 -10.72 11.24
N LYS A 20 -9.20 -9.97 12.33
CA LYS A 20 -10.27 -9.76 13.32
C LYS A 20 -11.39 -8.91 12.73
N GLU A 21 -11.02 -7.80 12.11
CA GLU A 21 -11.95 -6.86 11.48
C GLU A 21 -11.34 -6.30 10.20
N LYS A 22 -12.18 -6.08 9.19
CA LYS A 22 -11.75 -5.44 7.94
C LYS A 22 -11.83 -3.93 8.07
N ILE A 23 -11.02 -3.24 7.28
CA ILE A 23 -11.02 -1.79 7.18
C ILE A 23 -12.32 -1.34 6.48
N LYS A 24 -13.08 -0.48 7.17
CA LYS A 24 -14.40 -0.02 6.73
C LYS A 24 -14.32 1.13 5.74
N GLU A 25 -13.32 2.00 5.89
CA GLU A 25 -13.10 3.11 4.98
C GLU A 25 -12.78 2.60 3.57
N PRO A 26 -13.23 3.31 2.52
CA PRO A 26 -12.88 2.96 1.16
C PRO A 26 -11.37 2.83 0.96
N THR A 27 -10.93 1.70 0.41
CA THR A 27 -9.52 1.40 0.25
C THR A 27 -9.14 1.24 -1.23
N THR A 28 -7.88 1.45 -1.54
CA THR A 28 -7.27 1.05 -2.80
C THR A 28 -5.83 0.59 -2.57
N VAL A 29 -5.18 0.06 -3.58
CA VAL A 29 -3.80 -0.42 -3.50
C VAL A 29 -2.94 0.20 -4.59
N GLN A 30 -1.76 0.67 -4.21
CA GLN A 30 -0.73 1.00 -5.18
C GLN A 30 -0.07 -0.31 -5.63
N ASP A 31 0.04 -0.50 -6.94
CA ASP A 31 0.84 -1.56 -7.57
C ASP A 31 2.26 -1.04 -7.89
N PRO A 32 3.28 -1.23 -7.03
CA PRO A 32 4.62 -0.73 -7.32
C PRO A 32 5.26 -1.52 -8.45
N CYS A 33 5.98 -0.84 -9.34
CA CYS A 33 6.58 -1.45 -10.53
C CYS A 33 7.47 -2.67 -10.21
N ASN A 34 8.32 -2.60 -9.18
CA ASN A 34 9.18 -3.72 -8.79
C ASN A 34 8.41 -4.92 -8.24
N VAL A 35 7.26 -4.69 -7.61
CA VAL A 35 6.44 -5.77 -7.02
C VAL A 35 5.61 -6.45 -8.09
N VAL A 36 4.96 -5.68 -8.97
CA VAL A 36 4.01 -6.24 -9.95
C VAL A 36 4.66 -6.61 -11.28
N ARG A 37 5.54 -5.76 -11.84
CA ARG A 37 6.14 -5.99 -13.16
C ARG A 37 7.36 -6.91 -13.07
N SER A 38 8.26 -6.61 -12.14
CA SER A 38 9.45 -7.44 -11.94
C SER A 38 9.17 -8.66 -11.08
N GLY A 39 8.35 -8.51 -10.03
CA GLY A 39 8.01 -9.59 -9.11
C GLY A 39 6.86 -10.49 -9.54
N GLY A 40 6.03 -10.07 -10.52
CA GLY A 40 4.87 -10.84 -10.96
C GLY A 40 3.74 -10.95 -9.93
N LEU A 41 3.77 -10.13 -8.87
CA LEU A 41 2.86 -10.25 -7.72
C LEU A 41 1.59 -9.40 -7.85
N ALA A 42 1.18 -9.03 -9.07
CA ALA A 42 0.01 -8.17 -9.28
C ALA A 42 -1.25 -8.75 -8.62
N GLU A 43 -1.53 -10.03 -8.86
CA GLU A 43 -2.70 -10.70 -8.30
C GLU A 43 -2.62 -10.79 -6.77
N LYS A 44 -1.51 -11.30 -6.21
CA LYS A 44 -1.33 -11.42 -4.76
C LYS A 44 -1.45 -10.06 -4.06
N ASN A 45 -0.98 -8.98 -4.69
CA ASN A 45 -1.08 -7.62 -4.16
C ASN A 45 -2.53 -7.16 -4.04
N GLN A 46 -3.33 -7.37 -5.10
CA GLN A 46 -4.75 -7.01 -5.14
C GLN A 46 -5.56 -7.86 -4.14
N ARG A 47 -5.35 -9.18 -4.14
CA ARG A 47 -5.99 -10.11 -3.18
C ARG A 47 -5.69 -9.77 -1.73
N LEU A 48 -4.45 -9.39 -1.43
CA LEU A 48 -4.07 -8.98 -0.08
C LEU A 48 -4.85 -7.73 0.37
N ALA A 49 -5.07 -6.77 -0.52
CA ALA A 49 -5.91 -5.62 -0.23
C ALA A 49 -7.39 -6.02 -0.03
N GLU A 50 -7.93 -6.92 -0.85
CA GLU A 50 -9.30 -7.45 -0.68
C GLU A 50 -9.51 -8.16 0.67
N TYR A 51 -8.52 -8.91 1.15
CA TYR A 51 -8.62 -9.58 2.45
C TYR A 51 -8.74 -8.60 3.62
N LEU A 52 -8.10 -7.44 3.51
CA LEU A 52 -8.03 -6.44 4.57
C LEU A 52 -9.17 -5.42 4.52
N SER A 53 -9.97 -5.41 3.45
CA SER A 53 -10.88 -4.30 3.15
C SER A 53 -12.32 -4.74 3.02
N GLU A 54 -13.24 -3.95 3.58
CA GLU A 54 -14.68 -4.12 3.39
C GLU A 54 -15.15 -3.49 2.07
N ASP A 55 -14.63 -2.31 1.74
CA ASP A 55 -14.84 -1.62 0.46
C ASP A 55 -13.51 -1.43 -0.27
N PHE A 56 -13.19 -2.36 -1.17
CA PHE A 56 -11.98 -2.31 -1.99
C PHE A 56 -12.28 -1.75 -3.39
N ARG A 57 -11.60 -0.66 -3.74
CA ARG A 57 -11.79 0.07 -4.99
C ARG A 57 -10.49 0.07 -5.80
N PRO A 58 -10.27 -0.91 -6.69
CA PRO A 58 -9.05 -0.97 -7.50
C PRO A 58 -8.97 0.22 -8.45
N MET A 59 -7.74 0.67 -8.73
CA MET A 59 -7.51 1.68 -9.76
C MET A 59 -7.85 1.13 -11.15
N LYS A 60 -8.38 1.98 -12.04
CA LYS A 60 -8.74 1.60 -13.43
C LYS A 60 -7.62 0.89 -14.19
N TYR A 61 -6.39 1.37 -14.03
CA TYR A 61 -5.20 0.70 -14.57
C TYR A 61 -4.39 0.09 -13.42
N GLN A 62 -4.28 -1.23 -13.44
CA GLN A 62 -3.68 -2.06 -12.40
C GLN A 62 -2.61 -3.01 -12.96
N GLY A 63 -1.86 -3.65 -12.08
CA GLY A 63 -0.80 -4.59 -12.41
C GLY A 63 0.22 -4.01 -13.38
N ASN A 64 0.48 -4.72 -14.47
CA ASN A 64 1.48 -4.31 -15.48
C ASN A 64 1.12 -3.03 -16.23
N TYR A 65 -0.16 -2.67 -16.28
CA TYR A 65 -0.66 -1.46 -16.93
C TYR A 65 -0.74 -0.26 -15.98
N ASN A 66 -0.43 -0.43 -14.69
CA ASN A 66 -0.47 0.64 -13.70
C ASN A 66 0.58 1.74 -13.99
N TYR A 67 0.26 3.01 -13.70
CA TYR A 67 1.25 4.09 -13.79
C TYR A 67 2.22 4.10 -12.60
N CYS A 68 3.48 4.48 -12.89
CA CYS A 68 4.50 4.68 -11.87
C CYS A 68 4.12 5.83 -10.92
N CYS A 69 4.53 5.74 -9.65
CA CYS A 69 4.35 6.83 -8.69
C CYS A 69 5.31 8.02 -8.95
N ALA A 70 6.34 7.82 -9.78
CA ALA A 70 7.45 8.74 -10.04
C ALA A 70 8.53 8.87 -8.93
N GLY A 71 8.44 8.09 -7.85
CA GLY A 71 9.49 8.06 -6.80
C GLY A 71 10.65 7.08 -7.07
N GLY A 72 10.54 6.20 -8.07
CA GLY A 72 11.56 5.19 -8.37
C GLY A 72 12.83 5.75 -9.02
N GLY A 73 13.78 4.87 -9.35
CA GLY A 73 14.95 5.21 -10.18
C GLY A 73 15.90 6.25 -9.59
N GLY A 74 15.93 6.40 -8.26
CA GLY A 74 16.72 7.43 -7.58
C GLY A 74 16.04 8.79 -7.48
N ALA A 75 14.79 8.96 -7.92
CA ALA A 75 14.10 10.26 -7.91
C ALA A 75 13.68 10.73 -6.51
N MET A 76 13.34 9.83 -5.58
CA MET A 76 12.95 10.19 -4.22
C MET A 76 13.97 11.08 -3.47
N PRO A 77 15.27 10.72 -3.37
CA PRO A 77 16.25 11.51 -2.63
C PRO A 77 16.64 12.83 -3.32
N ILE A 78 16.27 13.04 -4.58
CA ILE A 78 16.65 14.25 -5.31
C ILE A 78 15.68 15.38 -4.94
N GLY A 79 16.14 16.26 -4.05
CA GLY A 79 15.39 17.42 -3.55
C GLY A 79 15.42 18.64 -4.47
N GLY A 80 15.12 19.81 -3.90
CA GLY A 80 15.14 21.09 -4.60
C GLY A 80 14.16 21.15 -5.78
N GLU A 81 14.58 21.76 -6.89
CA GLU A 81 13.74 21.89 -8.09
C GLU A 81 13.30 20.54 -8.67
N MET A 82 14.11 19.49 -8.52
CA MET A 82 13.77 18.15 -9.00
C MET A 82 12.59 17.53 -8.24
N LYS A 83 12.34 17.94 -6.99
CA LYS A 83 11.11 17.56 -6.27
C LYS A 83 9.87 18.02 -7.04
N LYS A 84 9.84 19.25 -7.56
CA LYS A 84 8.70 19.77 -8.33
C LYS A 84 8.47 18.95 -9.60
N HIS A 85 9.54 18.59 -10.30
CA HIS A 85 9.45 17.72 -11.48
C HIS A 85 8.93 16.32 -11.14
N ARG A 86 9.41 15.72 -10.04
CA ARG A 86 8.91 14.43 -9.52
C ARG A 86 7.42 14.49 -9.19
N LEU A 87 6.97 15.53 -8.49
CA LEU A 87 5.55 15.72 -8.15
C LEU A 87 4.67 15.92 -9.39
N LYS A 88 5.15 16.70 -10.37
CA LYS A 88 4.48 16.86 -11.67
C LYS A 88 4.38 15.54 -12.42
N GLY A 89 5.46 14.74 -12.46
CA GLY A 89 5.46 13.41 -13.06
C GLY A 89 4.50 12.42 -12.38
N GLY A 90 4.31 12.56 -11.07
CA GLY A 90 3.36 11.77 -10.29
C GLY A 90 1.90 12.22 -10.39
N LYS A 91 1.58 13.31 -11.12
CA LYS A 91 0.19 13.82 -11.23
C LYS A 91 -0.79 12.75 -11.71
N VAL A 92 -0.42 11.98 -12.73
CA VAL A 92 -1.28 10.90 -13.26
C VAL A 92 -1.62 9.86 -12.18
N LYS A 93 -0.67 9.56 -11.28
CA LYS A 93 -0.90 8.66 -10.15
C LYS A 93 -1.84 9.29 -9.11
N ALA A 94 -1.69 10.58 -8.84
CA ALA A 94 -2.60 11.30 -7.94
C ALA A 94 -4.05 11.27 -8.46
N GLU A 95 -4.25 11.50 -9.76
CA GLU A 95 -5.57 11.39 -10.41
C GLU A 95 -6.12 9.97 -10.32
N GLN A 96 -5.31 8.94 -10.59
CA GLN A 96 -5.76 7.55 -10.45
C GLN A 96 -6.24 7.21 -9.04
N ILE A 97 -5.54 7.70 -8.01
CA ILE A 97 -5.96 7.51 -6.61
C ILE A 97 -7.28 8.25 -6.38
N ARG A 98 -7.38 9.51 -6.83
CA ARG A 98 -8.60 10.32 -6.66
C ARG A 98 -9.83 9.67 -7.30
N GLU A 99 -9.70 9.13 -8.50
CA GLU A 99 -10.77 8.44 -9.24
C GLU A 99 -11.38 7.26 -8.47
N THR A 100 -10.60 6.59 -7.61
CA THR A 100 -11.13 5.49 -6.77
C THR A 100 -12.06 5.99 -5.66
N GLY A 101 -11.93 7.24 -5.25
CA GLY A 101 -12.58 7.77 -4.05
C GLY A 101 -12.12 7.09 -2.74
N ALA A 102 -11.00 6.35 -2.76
CA ALA A 102 -10.44 5.71 -1.59
C ALA A 102 -9.95 6.73 -0.55
N LYS A 103 -10.05 6.39 0.72
CA LYS A 103 -9.47 7.13 1.85
C LYS A 103 -8.17 6.51 2.33
N ILE A 104 -8.00 5.20 2.12
CA ILE A 104 -6.77 4.49 2.49
C ILE A 104 -6.13 3.90 1.23
N VAL A 105 -4.81 4.06 1.11
CA VAL A 105 -4.02 3.47 0.03
C VAL A 105 -3.00 2.52 0.64
N PHE A 106 -3.11 1.22 0.35
CA PHE A 106 -2.07 0.25 0.69
C PHE A 106 -0.88 0.42 -0.24
N VAL A 107 0.32 0.52 0.31
CA VAL A 107 1.54 0.76 -0.46
C VAL A 107 2.65 -0.19 -0.02
N PRO A 108 2.96 -1.28 -0.76
CA PRO A 108 3.96 -2.26 -0.34
C PRO A 108 5.42 -1.89 -0.67
N CYS A 109 5.69 -0.65 -1.06
CA CYS A 109 7.03 -0.19 -1.45
C CYS A 109 7.42 1.11 -0.72
N HIS A 110 8.61 1.13 -0.13
CA HIS A 110 9.13 2.26 0.63
C HIS A 110 9.19 3.56 -0.20
N ASN A 111 9.76 3.54 -1.40
CA ASN A 111 9.79 4.74 -2.24
C ASN A 111 8.38 5.21 -2.65
N CYS A 112 7.44 4.27 -2.81
CA CYS A 112 6.08 4.62 -3.20
C CYS A 112 5.31 5.27 -2.06
N ILE A 113 5.53 4.88 -0.79
CA ILE A 113 4.75 5.43 0.32
C ILE A 113 5.10 6.91 0.53
N ASP A 114 6.38 7.26 0.48
CA ASP A 114 6.83 8.64 0.64
C ASP A 114 6.37 9.49 -0.54
N GLN A 115 6.48 8.95 -1.76
CA GLN A 115 5.96 9.60 -2.95
C GLN A 115 4.45 9.84 -2.89
N ILE A 116 3.66 8.84 -2.50
CA ILE A 116 2.20 8.97 -2.44
C ILE A 116 1.78 9.95 -1.34
N ARG A 117 2.50 10.01 -0.21
CA ARG A 117 2.29 11.02 0.84
C ARG A 117 2.60 12.43 0.33
N ASP A 118 3.70 12.58 -0.41
CA ASP A 118 4.06 13.83 -1.08
C ASP A 118 2.97 14.25 -2.09
N LEU A 119 2.49 13.33 -2.94
CA LEU A 119 1.40 13.57 -3.89
C LEU A 119 0.08 13.90 -3.19
N SER A 120 -0.21 13.25 -2.07
CA SER A 120 -1.42 13.52 -1.28
C SER A 120 -1.43 14.95 -0.75
N LYS A 121 -0.27 15.50 -0.40
CA LYS A 121 -0.12 16.88 0.05
C LYS A 121 -0.17 17.86 -1.12
N GLU A 122 0.53 17.56 -2.21
CA GLU A 122 0.61 18.45 -3.38
C GLU A 122 -0.75 18.60 -4.10
N TYR A 123 -1.55 17.54 -4.14
CA TYR A 123 -2.80 17.48 -4.89
C TYR A 123 -4.04 17.33 -4.00
N ASP A 124 -3.92 17.61 -2.70
CA ASP A 124 -5.02 17.58 -1.72
C ASP A 124 -5.92 16.34 -1.80
N LEU A 125 -5.29 15.15 -1.85
CA LEU A 125 -6.03 13.90 -2.06
C LEU A 125 -6.87 13.48 -0.84
N GLY A 126 -6.49 13.92 0.37
CA GLY A 126 -7.17 13.54 1.61
C GLY A 126 -7.12 12.04 1.88
N ILE A 127 -6.01 11.38 1.54
CA ILE A 127 -5.81 9.94 1.72
C ILE A 127 -4.77 9.64 2.81
N LYS A 128 -4.89 8.46 3.44
CA LYS A 128 -3.88 7.88 4.33
C LYS A 128 -3.14 6.77 3.57
N ALA A 129 -1.84 6.95 3.35
CA ALA A 129 -0.99 5.91 2.76
C ALA A 129 -0.31 5.09 3.86
N ILE A 130 -0.55 3.78 3.85
CA ILE A 130 -0.08 2.82 4.87
C ILE A 130 0.55 1.59 4.22
N HIS A 131 1.42 0.90 4.96
CA HIS A 131 1.94 -0.39 4.54
C HIS A 131 0.99 -1.54 4.93
N PHE A 132 1.05 -2.67 4.21
CA PHE A 132 0.29 -3.86 4.62
C PHE A 132 0.63 -4.35 6.02
N LYS A 133 1.89 -4.27 6.45
CA LYS A 133 2.28 -4.68 7.80
C LYS A 133 1.56 -3.87 8.88
N GLU A 134 1.31 -2.59 8.63
CA GLU A 134 0.62 -1.69 9.57
C GLU A 134 -0.84 -2.11 9.66
N ALA A 135 -1.51 -2.25 8.50
CA ALA A 135 -2.88 -2.73 8.43
C ALA A 135 -3.07 -4.12 9.06
N ILE A 136 -2.16 -5.05 8.79
CA ILE A 136 -2.23 -6.41 9.35
C ILE A 136 -2.05 -6.36 10.86
N ALA A 137 -1.06 -5.63 11.38
CA ALA A 137 -0.81 -5.56 12.81
C ALA A 137 -1.98 -4.91 13.59
N GLU A 138 -2.61 -3.88 13.02
CA GLU A 138 -3.76 -3.19 13.64
C GLU A 138 -5.04 -4.04 13.63
N HIS A 139 -5.19 -4.96 12.65
CA HIS A 139 -6.44 -5.68 12.41
C HIS A 139 -6.37 -7.20 12.58
N MET A 140 -5.21 -7.77 12.88
CA MET A 140 -5.07 -9.21 13.10
C MET A 140 -5.52 -9.62 14.51
N VAL A 141 -5.95 -10.87 14.64
CA VAL A 141 -6.08 -11.52 15.94
C VAL A 141 -4.67 -11.78 16.48
N ILE A 142 -4.32 -11.14 17.59
CA ILE A 142 -3.09 -11.42 18.32
C ILE A 142 -3.36 -12.60 19.27
N PRO A 143 -2.65 -13.74 19.14
CA PRO A 143 -2.78 -14.84 20.08
C PRO A 143 -2.41 -14.39 21.50
N GLU A 144 -3.14 -14.87 22.51
CA GLU A 144 -2.94 -14.45 23.92
C GLU A 144 -1.49 -14.69 24.38
N GLU A 145 -0.86 -15.76 23.90
CA GLU A 145 0.53 -16.10 24.20
C GLU A 145 1.56 -15.12 23.63
N MET A 146 1.18 -14.29 22.66
CA MET A 146 2.05 -13.28 22.03
C MET A 146 1.81 -11.87 22.58
N ILE A 147 0.81 -11.68 23.44
CA ILE A 147 0.59 -10.41 24.13
C ILE A 147 1.68 -10.28 25.19
N PRO A 148 2.48 -9.19 25.20
CA PRO A 148 3.45 -8.94 26.26
C PRO A 148 2.73 -9.02 27.61
N LYS A 149 3.23 -9.88 28.50
CA LYS A 149 2.80 -9.85 29.90
C LYS A 149 3.44 -8.61 30.50
N ASP A 150 2.66 -7.77 31.17
CA ASP A 150 3.23 -6.71 31.98
C ASP A 150 4.15 -7.39 33.00
N ASP A 151 5.45 -7.16 32.90
CA ASP A 151 6.38 -7.54 33.95
C ASP A 151 5.96 -6.70 35.17
N GLU A 152 5.36 -7.35 36.18
CA GLU A 152 5.16 -6.74 37.49
C GLU A 152 6.55 -6.32 38.02
N GLU A 153 6.81 -5.01 38.03
CA GLU A 153 7.89 -4.41 38.84
C GLU A 153 7.67 -4.63 40.33
#